data_AF-A0A9X9LT91-F1
#
_entry.id   AF-A0A9X9LT91-F1
#
_cell.length_a   1.000
_cell.length_b   1.000
_cell.length_c   1.000
_cell.angle_alpha   90.00
_cell.angle_beta   90.00
_cell.angle_gamma   90.00
#
_symmetry.space_group_name_H-M   'P 1'
#
loop_
_entity.id
_entity.type
_entity.pdbx_description
1 polymer ?
#
loop_
_entity_poly.entity_id
_entity_poly.type
_entity_poly.pdbx_seq_one_letter_code
_entity_poly.pdbx_strand_id
1 'polypeptide(L)'
;PQGHTENVQVVLRNSVIVATSSSFDCIQDRVKPYSANLTSTDRAPSNPRGGRVGILWPVFTSKPNRWPQEPWHRVRNGHSISGMMKLQDVTFSSFVKSCYSDDLDVCILPNVENTGIMHPIIAERTKMLKIKDKNKFYFPPLQARKGLGMLVCPESDCENPRKYLFKDLDGRALGLPPPVSVFPKMEAEWTGSFFNTG
;
A
#
# COMPACT_ATOMS: atom_id res chain seq x y z
N PRO A 1 23.12 25.21 -7.86
CA PRO A 1 22.25 25.00 -6.69
C PRO A 1 22.20 23.52 -6.33
N GLN A 2 23.00 23.11 -5.33
CA GLN A 2 23.00 21.75 -4.78
C GLN A 2 21.67 21.55 -4.04
N GLY A 3 20.74 20.84 -4.67
CA GLY A 3 19.48 20.48 -4.03
C GLY A 3 19.76 19.51 -2.89
N HIS A 4 19.52 19.94 -1.65
CA HIS A 4 19.47 19.04 -0.51
C HIS A 4 18.36 18.02 -0.75
N THR A 5 18.72 16.81 -1.20
CA THR A 5 17.83 15.66 -1.20
C THR A 5 17.73 15.17 0.24
N GLU A 6 16.90 15.82 1.05
CA GLU A 6 16.55 15.27 2.36
C GLU A 6 15.90 13.90 2.15
N ASN A 7 16.56 12.83 2.63
CA ASN A 7 15.99 11.49 2.62
C ASN A 7 14.87 11.42 3.65
N VAL A 8 13.65 11.80 3.27
CA VAL A 8 12.50 11.83 4.18
C VAL A 8 12.12 10.41 4.55
N GLN A 9 12.00 10.16 5.86
CA GLN A 9 11.67 8.85 6.40
C GLN A 9 10.47 8.94 7.33
N VAL A 10 9.53 8.01 7.17
CA VAL A 10 8.48 7.74 8.16
C VAL A 10 8.86 6.45 8.87
N VAL A 11 8.93 6.48 10.20
CA VAL A 11 9.28 5.30 10.98
C VAL A 11 8.14 4.95 11.94
N LEU A 12 7.52 3.80 11.73
CA LEU A 12 6.55 3.23 12.65
C LEU A 12 7.24 2.19 13.52
N ARG A 13 7.19 2.38 14.84
CA ARG A 13 7.89 1.53 15.81
C ARG A 13 6.97 0.96 16.86
N ASN A 14 7.30 -0.22 17.39
CA ASN A 14 6.72 -0.78 18.62
C ASN A 14 5.18 -0.73 18.63
N SER A 15 4.56 -1.16 17.55
CA SER A 15 3.12 -0.95 17.31
C SER A 15 2.43 -2.26 16.94
N VAL A 16 1.17 -2.40 17.36
CA VAL A 16 0.29 -3.49 16.94
C VAL A 16 -0.84 -2.90 16.10
N ILE A 17 -0.97 -3.35 14.86
CA ILE A 17 -2.04 -2.98 13.95
C ILE A 17 -3.00 -4.17 13.85
N VAL A 18 -4.22 -3.96 14.33
CA VAL A 18 -5.29 -4.97 14.32
C VAL A 18 -6.34 -4.55 13.31
N ALA A 19 -6.68 -5.42 12.36
CA ALA A 19 -7.78 -5.12 11.44
C ALA A 19 -9.14 -5.37 12.12
N THR A 20 -9.43 -6.62 12.45
CA THR A 20 -10.72 -7.03 13.02
C THR A 20 -10.50 -7.67 14.39
N SER A 21 -11.05 -7.07 15.45
CA SER A 21 -10.98 -7.66 16.80
C SER A 21 -11.99 -8.80 16.95
N SER A 22 -11.80 -9.66 17.95
CA SER A 22 -12.75 -10.73 18.28
C SER A 22 -14.10 -10.23 18.78
N SER A 23 -14.18 -8.97 19.21
CA SER A 23 -15.40 -8.32 19.67
C SER A 23 -16.15 -7.59 18.56
N PHE A 24 -15.61 -7.56 17.33
CA PHE A 24 -16.22 -6.82 16.23
C PHE A 24 -17.43 -7.59 15.68
N ASP A 25 -18.60 -6.96 15.68
CA ASP A 25 -19.84 -7.51 15.15
C ASP A 25 -20.22 -6.84 13.82
N CYS A 26 -20.34 -7.63 12.76
CA CYS A 26 -20.60 -7.10 11.42
C CYS A 26 -21.98 -6.46 11.23
N ILE A 27 -22.95 -6.78 12.07
CA ILE A 27 -24.30 -6.21 12.02
C ILE A 27 -24.32 -4.91 12.82
N GLN A 28 -23.75 -4.92 14.02
CA GLN A 28 -23.81 -3.78 14.94
C GLN A 28 -22.75 -2.72 14.63
N ASP A 29 -21.54 -3.12 14.26
CA ASP A 29 -20.41 -2.19 14.13
C ASP A 29 -20.18 -1.70 12.70
N ARG A 30 -20.73 -2.39 11.67
CA ARG A 30 -20.61 -1.95 10.27
C ARG A 30 -21.75 -1.01 9.86
N VAL A 31 -22.18 -0.16 10.77
CA VAL A 31 -23.23 0.84 10.53
C VAL A 31 -22.60 2.10 9.95
N LYS A 32 -23.08 2.53 8.78
CA LYS A 32 -22.68 3.82 8.21
C LYS A 32 -23.32 4.94 9.04
N PRO A 33 -22.53 5.82 9.70
CA PRO A 33 -23.12 6.89 10.50
C PRO A 33 -23.91 7.87 9.62
N TYR A 34 -24.99 8.45 10.15
CA TYR A 34 -25.84 9.38 9.41
C TYR A 34 -25.06 10.59 8.83
N SER A 35 -24.06 11.07 9.57
CA SER A 35 -23.18 12.17 9.16
C SER A 35 -22.03 11.74 8.24
N ALA A 36 -22.00 10.48 7.78
CA ALA A 36 -20.87 9.94 7.01
C ALA A 36 -20.57 10.70 5.73
N ASN A 37 -21.60 11.28 5.09
CA ASN A 37 -21.42 11.97 3.82
C ASN A 37 -20.60 13.27 3.96
N LEU A 38 -20.66 13.94 5.13
CA LEU A 38 -19.95 15.20 5.39
C LEU A 38 -18.43 15.07 5.33
N THR A 39 -17.90 13.88 5.66
CA THR A 39 -16.45 13.60 5.68
C THR A 39 -16.01 12.72 4.52
N SER A 40 -16.90 12.45 3.56
CA SER A 40 -16.66 11.45 2.51
C SER A 40 -15.43 11.74 1.67
N THR A 41 -15.16 13.02 1.39
CA THR A 41 -14.00 13.48 0.61
C THR A 41 -12.67 13.40 1.36
N ASP A 42 -12.72 13.33 2.69
CA ASP A 42 -11.54 13.41 3.57
C ASP A 42 -10.98 12.05 3.94
N ARG A 43 -11.81 11.01 3.80
CA ARG A 43 -11.49 9.63 4.16
C ARG A 43 -10.44 9.06 3.21
N ALA A 44 -9.55 8.26 3.77
CA ALA A 44 -8.65 7.40 3.03
C ALA A 44 -9.41 6.55 1.98
N PRO A 45 -8.74 6.16 0.87
CA PRO A 45 -9.34 5.27 -0.12
C PRO A 45 -9.83 3.97 0.53
N SER A 46 -11.04 3.57 0.18
CA SER A 46 -11.60 2.30 0.60
C SER A 46 -10.83 1.13 -0.01
N ASN A 47 -10.75 0.03 0.73
CA ASN A 47 -10.24 -1.23 0.20
C ASN A 47 -11.13 -1.70 -0.96
N PRO A 48 -10.59 -1.93 -2.17
CA PRO A 48 -11.36 -2.46 -3.30
C PRO A 48 -11.97 -3.84 -3.04
N ARG A 49 -11.48 -4.55 -2.03
CA ARG A 49 -12.01 -5.84 -1.56
C ARG A 49 -12.91 -5.69 -0.32
N GLY A 50 -13.48 -4.52 -0.06
CA GLY A 50 -14.52 -4.27 0.96
C GLY A 50 -14.09 -4.30 2.43
N GLY A 51 -13.01 -5.00 2.77
CA GLY A 51 -12.47 -5.12 4.13
C GLY A 51 -11.65 -3.91 4.60
N ARG A 52 -10.97 -4.06 5.74
CA ARG A 52 -10.15 -3.01 6.35
C ARG A 52 -8.76 -2.89 5.73
N VAL A 53 -8.09 -1.78 6.02
CA VAL A 53 -6.71 -1.50 5.60
C VAL A 53 -5.89 -1.16 6.83
N GLY A 54 -4.70 -1.74 6.95
CA GLY A 54 -3.77 -1.39 8.03
C GLY A 54 -3.01 -0.10 7.73
N ILE A 55 -2.20 -0.14 6.67
CA ILE A 55 -1.36 0.97 6.23
C ILE A 55 -1.66 1.27 4.76
N LEU A 56 -1.90 2.54 4.46
CA LEU A 56 -1.79 3.01 3.08
C LEU A 56 -0.32 3.16 2.72
N TRP A 57 0.04 2.69 1.53
CA TRP A 57 1.39 2.80 1.00
C TRP A 57 1.86 4.26 1.06
N PRO A 58 3.05 4.53 1.61
CA PRO A 58 3.45 5.89 1.95
C PRO A 58 3.59 6.77 0.71
N VAL A 59 3.24 8.02 0.87
CA VAL A 59 3.46 9.09 -0.12
C VAL A 59 4.31 10.17 0.55
N PHE A 60 5.32 10.64 -0.17
CA PHE A 60 6.17 11.73 0.29
C PHE A 60 6.00 12.91 -0.67
N THR A 61 5.53 14.03 -0.13
CA THR A 61 5.35 15.28 -0.86
C THR A 61 6.19 16.39 -0.26
N SER A 62 6.71 17.27 -1.12
CA SER A 62 7.46 18.47 -0.72
C SER A 62 6.67 19.45 0.15
N LYS A 63 5.33 19.39 0.07
CA LYS A 63 4.42 20.18 0.90
C LYS A 63 3.39 19.26 1.55
N PRO A 64 3.14 19.41 2.86
CA PRO A 64 2.08 18.65 3.52
C PRO A 64 0.71 19.17 3.10
N ASN A 65 -0.26 18.26 3.00
CA ASN A 65 -1.67 18.65 2.86
C ASN A 65 -2.18 19.24 4.19
N ARG A 66 -3.17 20.13 4.10
CA ARG A 66 -3.76 20.82 5.25
C ARG A 66 -5.25 20.51 5.35
N TRP A 67 -5.61 19.57 6.23
CA TRP A 67 -7.02 19.36 6.57
C TRP A 67 -7.55 20.54 7.40
N PRO A 68 -8.80 21.01 7.18
CA PRO A 68 -9.86 20.41 6.36
C PRO A 68 -9.87 20.75 4.87
N GLN A 69 -8.98 21.63 4.40
CA GLN A 69 -8.98 22.05 2.99
C GLN A 69 -8.51 20.94 2.04
N GLU A 70 -7.52 20.16 2.47
CA GLU A 70 -6.88 19.10 1.71
C GLU A 70 -6.71 17.83 2.57
N PRO A 71 -7.34 16.70 2.19
CA PRO A 71 -7.21 15.43 2.91
C PRO A 71 -5.77 14.90 2.92
N TRP A 72 -5.34 14.29 4.02
CA TRP A 72 -3.93 13.93 4.24
C TRP A 72 -3.42 12.87 3.26
N HIS A 73 -4.30 12.02 2.76
CA HIS A 73 -3.95 10.91 1.88
C HIS A 73 -3.78 11.33 0.40
N ARG A 74 -4.25 12.52 0.00
CA ARG A 74 -4.22 12.93 -1.41
C ARG A 74 -2.82 13.31 -1.88
N VAL A 75 -2.54 13.08 -3.16
CA VAL A 75 -1.26 13.46 -3.78
C VAL A 75 -1.50 14.58 -4.76
N ARG A 76 -0.75 15.68 -4.64
CA ARG A 76 -0.79 16.80 -5.59
C ARG A 76 0.19 16.55 -6.73
N ASN A 77 -0.23 16.81 -7.96
CA ASN A 77 0.63 16.72 -9.14
C ASN A 77 1.87 17.61 -8.98
N GLY A 78 3.05 17.09 -9.31
CA GLY A 78 4.31 17.86 -9.37
C GLY A 78 5.06 18.04 -8.05
N HIS A 79 4.66 17.36 -6.97
CA HIS A 79 5.24 17.59 -5.63
C HIS A 79 5.80 16.35 -4.93
N SER A 80 5.94 15.19 -5.61
CA SER A 80 6.55 13.99 -5.01
C SER A 80 8.05 14.19 -4.77
N ILE A 81 8.53 13.76 -3.60
CA ILE A 81 9.95 13.78 -3.22
C ILE A 81 10.38 12.39 -2.80
N SER A 82 11.67 12.07 -2.90
CA SER A 82 12.19 10.77 -2.48
C SER A 82 11.98 10.56 -0.97
N GLY A 83 11.63 9.33 -0.60
CA GLY A 83 11.39 8.96 0.78
C GLY A 83 11.17 7.46 0.94
N MET A 84 11.04 7.02 2.19
CA MET A 84 10.89 5.61 2.55
C MET A 84 10.17 5.45 3.89
N MET A 85 9.34 4.41 4.01
CA MET A 85 8.78 4.00 5.30
C MET A 85 9.60 2.87 5.91
N LYS A 86 9.85 2.93 7.21
CA LYS A 86 10.45 1.87 8.01
C LYS A 86 9.43 1.34 9.02
N LEU A 87 9.21 0.03 9.02
CA LEU A 87 8.46 -0.70 10.03
C LEU A 87 9.47 -1.40 10.94
N GLN A 88 9.48 -1.07 12.22
CA GLN A 88 10.40 -1.66 13.20
C GLN A 88 9.61 -2.18 14.40
N ASP A 89 9.69 -3.47 14.70
CA ASP A 89 8.92 -4.05 15.82
C ASP A 89 7.40 -3.82 15.68
N VAL A 90 6.89 -3.92 14.44
CA VAL A 90 5.46 -3.75 14.14
C VAL A 90 4.79 -5.11 13.97
N THR A 91 3.66 -5.33 14.63
CA THR A 91 2.87 -6.56 14.47
C THR A 91 1.55 -6.25 13.78
N PHE A 92 1.30 -6.91 12.65
CA PHE A 92 -0.01 -6.98 12.02
C PHE A 92 -0.72 -8.24 12.52
N SER A 93 -1.97 -8.10 12.92
CA SER A 93 -2.79 -9.21 13.38
C SER A 93 -4.24 -9.08 12.93
N SER A 94 -4.89 -10.24 12.80
CA SER A 94 -6.33 -10.32 12.50
C SER A 94 -6.76 -9.64 11.20
N PHE A 95 -5.88 -9.64 10.19
CA PHE A 95 -6.23 -9.30 8.81
C PHE A 95 -6.80 -10.55 8.14
N VAL A 96 -8.12 -10.68 8.21
CA VAL A 96 -8.85 -11.87 7.78
C VAL A 96 -10.02 -11.48 6.87
N LYS A 97 -10.89 -12.45 6.59
CA LYS A 97 -12.21 -12.17 6.02
C LYS A 97 -13.09 -11.67 7.16
N SER A 98 -13.54 -10.41 7.09
CA SER A 98 -14.16 -9.74 8.23
C SER A 98 -15.66 -9.96 8.32
N CYS A 99 -16.42 -9.65 7.26
CA CYS A 99 -17.88 -9.63 7.33
C CYS A 99 -18.59 -10.39 6.21
N TYR A 100 -18.70 -9.78 5.02
CA TYR A 100 -19.34 -10.44 3.88
C TYR A 100 -18.46 -11.55 3.32
N SER A 101 -19.04 -12.39 2.46
CA SER A 101 -18.38 -13.53 1.83
C SER A 101 -17.03 -13.19 1.19
N ASP A 102 -16.88 -11.95 0.72
CA ASP A 102 -15.75 -11.54 -0.11
C ASP A 102 -14.96 -10.37 0.48
N ASP A 103 -15.33 -9.87 1.67
CA ASP A 103 -14.55 -8.83 2.33
C ASP A 103 -13.20 -9.38 2.76
N LEU A 104 -12.12 -8.71 2.36
CA LEU A 104 -10.77 -9.11 2.74
C LEU A 104 -10.01 -7.94 3.33
N ASP A 105 -9.65 -8.04 4.61
CA ASP A 105 -8.78 -7.08 5.25
C ASP A 105 -7.36 -7.20 4.69
N VAL A 106 -6.69 -6.08 4.43
CA VAL A 106 -5.35 -6.04 3.83
C VAL A 106 -4.39 -5.25 4.71
N CYS A 107 -3.19 -5.80 4.99
CA CYS A 107 -2.20 -5.12 5.84
C CYS A 107 -1.71 -3.83 5.20
N ILE A 108 -1.30 -3.90 3.93
CA ILE A 108 -0.74 -2.76 3.20
C ILE A 108 -1.46 -2.60 1.86
N LEU A 109 -2.09 -1.43 1.66
CA LEU A 109 -2.84 -1.07 0.45
C LEU A 109 -2.16 0.10 -0.27
N PRO A 110 -1.88 0.00 -1.58
CA PRO A 110 -1.45 1.11 -2.42
C PRO A 110 -2.36 2.33 -2.33
N ASN A 111 -1.75 3.51 -2.29
CA ASN A 111 -2.48 4.75 -2.47
C ASN A 111 -2.76 4.97 -3.97
N VAL A 112 -3.98 4.68 -4.42
CA VAL A 112 -4.37 4.75 -5.84
C VAL A 112 -4.22 6.14 -6.45
N GLU A 113 -4.34 7.19 -5.62
CA GLU A 113 -4.18 8.59 -6.00
C GLU A 113 -2.71 8.96 -6.28
N ASN A 114 -1.75 8.17 -5.80
CA ASN A 114 -0.34 8.38 -6.13
C ASN A 114 -0.07 7.84 -7.55
N THR A 115 0.16 8.75 -8.50
CA THR A 115 0.56 8.44 -9.88
C THR A 115 2.07 8.58 -10.11
N GLY A 116 2.82 8.99 -9.08
CA GLY A 116 4.26 9.23 -9.14
C GLY A 116 5.10 8.00 -8.76
N ILE A 117 6.28 8.26 -8.19
CA ILE A 117 7.18 7.22 -7.69
C ILE A 117 6.54 6.54 -6.47
N MET A 118 6.53 5.22 -6.45
CA MET A 118 6.13 4.46 -5.26
C MET A 118 7.33 4.30 -4.35
N HIS A 119 7.21 4.78 -3.11
CA HIS A 119 8.30 4.76 -2.14
C HIS A 119 8.44 3.39 -1.48
N PRO A 120 9.65 2.88 -1.24
CA PRO A 120 9.81 1.58 -0.63
C PRO A 120 9.32 1.57 0.82
N ILE A 121 8.89 0.38 1.26
CA ILE A 121 8.67 0.06 2.67
C ILE A 121 9.73 -0.95 3.08
N ILE A 122 10.49 -0.64 4.12
CA ILE A 122 11.46 -1.57 4.71
C ILE A 122 10.92 -2.03 6.06
N ALA A 123 10.90 -3.33 6.26
CA ALA A 123 10.45 -3.97 7.49
C ALA A 123 11.60 -4.68 8.19
N GLU A 124 11.67 -4.50 9.50
CA GLU A 124 12.63 -5.16 10.39
C GLU A 124 11.88 -5.51 11.68
N ARG A 125 12.07 -6.72 12.23
CA ARG A 125 11.36 -7.21 13.42
C ARG A 125 9.83 -7.09 13.31
N THR A 126 9.33 -6.99 12.09
CA THR A 126 7.90 -6.86 11.80
C THR A 126 7.29 -8.24 11.65
N LYS A 127 6.04 -8.44 12.08
CA LYS A 127 5.37 -9.75 12.06
C LYS A 127 3.99 -9.63 11.44
N MET A 128 3.64 -10.52 10.50
CA MET A 128 2.27 -10.65 9.97
C MET A 128 1.65 -11.96 10.46
N LEU A 129 1.05 -11.93 11.64
CA LEU A 129 0.69 -13.14 12.38
C LEU A 129 -0.60 -13.79 11.89
N LYS A 130 -0.51 -15.04 11.41
CA LYS A 130 -1.65 -15.84 10.93
C LYS A 130 -2.44 -15.15 9.80
N ILE A 131 -1.75 -14.38 8.96
CA ILE A 131 -2.33 -13.64 7.84
C ILE A 131 -2.05 -14.41 6.55
N LYS A 132 -3.11 -14.68 5.77
CA LYS A 132 -2.98 -15.32 4.45
C LYS A 132 -2.21 -14.39 3.50
N ASP A 133 -1.43 -14.92 2.57
CA ASP A 133 -0.61 -14.09 1.68
C ASP A 133 -1.42 -13.04 0.90
N LYS A 134 -2.62 -13.42 0.44
CA LYS A 134 -3.54 -12.51 -0.26
C LYS A 134 -4.06 -11.33 0.59
N ASN A 135 -3.89 -11.38 1.91
CA ASN A 135 -4.27 -10.36 2.89
C ASN A 135 -3.05 -9.53 3.36
N LYS A 136 -1.82 -9.90 2.99
CA LYS A 136 -0.61 -9.13 3.34
C LYS A 136 -0.51 -7.87 2.48
N PHE A 137 -0.67 -8.03 1.17
CA PHE A 137 -0.58 -6.93 0.20
C PHE A 137 -1.73 -7.02 -0.80
N TYR A 138 -2.23 -5.85 -1.22
CA TYR A 138 -3.06 -5.74 -2.40
C TYR A 138 -2.28 -4.97 -3.45
N PHE A 139 -2.11 -5.54 -4.64
CA PHE A 139 -1.60 -4.80 -5.78
C PHE A 139 -2.73 -4.66 -6.79
N PRO A 140 -3.10 -3.44 -7.19
CA PRO A 140 -4.11 -3.26 -8.22
C PRO A 140 -3.62 -3.94 -9.51
N PRO A 141 -4.52 -4.55 -10.29
CA PRO A 141 -4.19 -5.03 -11.62
C PRO A 141 -3.62 -3.88 -12.45
N LEU A 142 -2.82 -4.21 -13.46
CA LEU A 142 -2.26 -3.22 -14.37
C LEU A 142 -3.39 -2.35 -14.93
N GLN A 143 -3.24 -1.03 -14.79
CA GLN A 143 -4.19 -0.06 -15.30
C GLN A 143 -3.53 0.69 -16.45
N ALA A 144 -4.13 0.60 -17.63
CA ALA A 144 -3.84 1.53 -18.71
C ALA A 144 -3.98 2.97 -18.21
N ARG A 145 -3.00 3.82 -18.52
CA ARG A 145 -2.94 5.22 -18.07
C ARG A 145 -4.16 6.00 -18.59
N LYS A 146 -5.20 6.17 -17.76
CA LYS A 146 -6.30 7.12 -18.03
C LYS A 146 -5.79 8.55 -17.87
N GLY A 147 -5.16 9.11 -18.90
CA GLY A 147 -4.66 10.48 -18.84
C GLY A 147 -3.85 11.01 -20.01
N LEU A 148 -3.63 10.22 -21.06
CA LEU A 148 -3.10 10.74 -22.32
C LEU A 148 -4.22 10.65 -23.36
N GLY A 149 -4.97 11.73 -23.52
CA GLY A 149 -5.73 11.92 -24.74
C GLY A 149 -4.76 11.81 -25.91
N MET A 150 -5.01 10.85 -26.81
CA MET A 150 -4.47 10.86 -28.17
C MET A 150 -2.93 10.77 -28.27
N LEU A 151 -2.32 9.83 -27.58
CA LEU A 151 -1.05 9.26 -28.03
C LEU A 151 -1.31 7.79 -28.36
N VAL A 152 -1.23 7.46 -29.64
CA VAL A 152 -1.22 6.08 -30.12
C VAL A 152 0.09 5.45 -29.64
N CYS A 153 0.09 4.93 -28.43
CA CYS A 153 1.12 3.99 -28.00
C CYS A 153 0.77 2.63 -28.60
N PRO A 154 1.74 1.88 -29.13
CA PRO A 154 1.60 0.44 -29.25
C PRO A 154 1.25 -0.14 -27.87
N GLU A 155 0.36 -1.12 -27.84
CA GLU A 155 -0.34 -1.62 -26.65
C GLU A 155 0.58 -2.08 -25.49
N SER A 156 1.89 -2.23 -25.70
CA SER A 156 2.88 -2.61 -24.67
C SER A 156 3.59 -1.44 -23.96
N ASP A 157 3.68 -0.25 -24.56
CA ASP A 157 4.55 0.84 -24.07
C ASP A 157 3.84 1.90 -23.21
N CYS A 158 2.50 1.89 -23.21
CA CYS A 158 1.69 2.84 -22.44
C CYS A 158 1.26 2.30 -21.06
N GLU A 159 1.56 1.03 -20.76
CA GLU A 159 1.41 0.47 -19.43
C GLU A 159 2.63 0.90 -18.59
N ASN A 160 2.44 1.81 -17.64
CA ASN A 160 3.46 2.03 -16.60
C ASN A 160 3.06 1.20 -15.38
N PRO A 161 3.53 -0.07 -15.26
CA PRO A 161 3.25 -0.87 -14.09
C PRO A 161 3.80 -0.15 -12.87
N ARG A 162 2.93 0.25 -11.95
CA ARG A 162 3.35 0.88 -10.69
C ARG A 162 4.26 -0.10 -9.95
N LYS A 163 5.53 0.27 -9.76
CA LYS A 163 6.55 -0.57 -9.13
C LYS A 163 6.53 -0.39 -7.62
N TYR A 164 5.89 -1.32 -6.91
CA TYR A 164 5.90 -1.34 -5.44
C TYR A 164 7.04 -2.22 -4.94
N LEU A 165 7.74 -1.77 -3.89
CA LEU A 165 8.80 -2.55 -3.23
C LEU A 165 8.60 -2.57 -1.72
N PHE A 166 8.35 -3.76 -1.19
CA PHE A 166 8.44 -4.05 0.23
C PHE A 166 9.65 -4.95 0.49
N LYS A 167 10.51 -4.58 1.43
CA LYS A 167 11.72 -5.35 1.78
C LYS A 167 11.66 -5.77 3.24
N ASP A 168 11.60 -7.08 3.48
CA ASP A 168 11.68 -7.71 4.79
C ASP A 168 13.15 -8.06 5.07
N LEU A 169 13.77 -7.35 6.01
CA LEU A 169 15.21 -7.48 6.27
C LEU A 169 15.55 -8.73 7.08
N ASP A 170 14.67 -9.15 7.99
CA ASP A 170 14.90 -10.28 8.89
C ASP A 170 13.93 -11.45 8.63
N GLY A 171 13.08 -11.34 7.60
CA GLY A 171 12.24 -12.43 7.11
C GLY A 171 11.03 -12.71 8.01
N ARG A 172 10.89 -11.97 9.12
CA ARG A 172 9.87 -12.19 10.14
C ARG A 172 8.49 -11.72 9.69
N ALA A 173 8.42 -10.74 8.80
CA ALA A 173 7.14 -10.25 8.32
C ALA A 173 6.49 -11.29 7.41
N LEU A 174 7.31 -11.99 6.60
CA LEU A 174 6.82 -12.95 5.60
C LEU A 174 6.93 -14.41 6.04
N GLY A 175 7.74 -14.71 7.07
CA GLY A 175 8.01 -16.07 7.53
C GLY A 175 8.94 -16.84 6.59
N LEU A 176 9.88 -16.14 5.96
CA LEU A 176 10.76 -16.65 4.91
C LEU A 176 12.24 -16.37 5.27
N PRO A 177 13.22 -17.12 4.72
CA PRO A 177 14.63 -16.84 4.96
C PRO A 177 15.02 -15.42 4.52
N PRO A 178 15.62 -14.59 5.39
CA PRO A 178 15.99 -13.22 5.04
C PRO A 178 17.20 -13.11 4.09
N PRO A 179 17.34 -11.99 3.36
CA PRO A 179 16.36 -10.91 3.18
C PRO A 179 15.34 -11.23 2.07
N VAL A 180 14.12 -10.70 2.18
CA VAL A 180 13.03 -10.99 1.24
C VAL A 180 12.48 -9.71 0.63
N SER A 181 12.20 -9.73 -0.68
CA SER A 181 11.56 -8.61 -1.38
C SER A 181 10.22 -9.03 -1.96
N VAL A 182 9.22 -8.15 -1.85
CA VAL A 182 7.88 -8.34 -2.42
C VAL A 182 7.61 -7.19 -3.38
N PHE A 183 7.19 -7.55 -4.58
CA PHE A 183 6.81 -6.64 -5.65
C PHE A 183 5.68 -7.29 -6.48
N PRO A 184 4.86 -6.50 -7.20
CA PRO A 184 3.81 -7.04 -8.05
C PRO A 184 4.40 -7.91 -9.16
N LYS A 185 3.73 -9.02 -9.48
CA LYS A 185 4.07 -9.83 -10.66
C LYS A 185 3.75 -9.02 -11.93
N MET A 186 4.72 -8.89 -12.84
CA MET A 186 4.51 -8.32 -14.17
C MET A 186 4.48 -9.46 -15.21
N GLU A 187 3.52 -9.46 -16.14
CA GLU A 187 3.37 -10.53 -17.13
C GLU A 187 4.50 -10.55 -18.18
N ALA A 188 5.10 -9.38 -18.47
CA ALA A 188 6.13 -9.25 -19.50
C ALA A 188 7.55 -9.71 -19.10
N GLU A 189 7.86 -9.86 -17.81
CA GLU A 189 9.24 -10.14 -17.33
C GLU A 189 9.60 -11.63 -17.26
N TRP A 190 8.70 -12.55 -17.60
CA TRP A 190 8.93 -14.00 -17.51
C TRP A 190 9.16 -14.70 -18.86
N THR A 191 9.29 -13.98 -19.97
CA THR A 191 9.71 -14.54 -21.27
C THR A 191 11.23 -14.65 -21.44
N GLY A 192 12.01 -14.24 -20.44
CA GLY A 192 13.44 -14.51 -20.36
C GLY A 192 13.73 -15.74 -19.49
N SER A 193 14.22 -16.82 -20.10
CA SER A 193 14.70 -18.01 -19.40
C SER A 193 15.79 -17.64 -18.39
N PHE A 194 15.44 -17.46 -17.12
CA PHE A 194 16.44 -17.39 -16.05
C PHE A 194 16.87 -18.82 -15.73
N PHE A 195 18.05 -19.19 -16.24
CA PHE A 195 18.79 -20.34 -15.78
C PHE A 195 19.13 -20.14 -14.30
N ASN A 196 18.46 -20.88 -13.42
CA ASN A 196 18.97 -21.13 -12.07
C ASN A 196 20.12 -22.12 -12.22
N THR A 197 21.34 -21.61 -12.16
CA THR A 197 22.53 -22.42 -11.86
C THR A 197 23.02 -22.05 -10.47
N GLY A 198 22.94 -23.01 -9.54
CA GLY A 198 23.68 -23.01 -8.28
C GLY A 198 22.87 -22.61 -7.06
#